data_AF-A0A6A6WZ10-F1
#
_entry.id   AF-A0A6A6WZ10-F1
#
_cell.length_a   1.000
_cell.length_b   1.000
_cell.length_c   1.000
_cell.angle_alpha   90.00
_cell.angle_beta   90.00
_cell.angle_gamma   90.00
#
_symmetry.space_group_name_H-M   'P 1'
#
loop_
_entity.id
_entity.type
_entity.pdbx_description
1 polymer ?
#
loop_
_entity_poly.entity_id
_entity_poly.type
_entity_poly.pdbx_seq_one_letter_code
_entity_poly.pdbx_strand_id
1 'polypeptide(L)'
;MWPFSTEKQPQDPSWLYCGIAVNAAVGMGLHHSRSMNSTRNISMSSGPSTWLGCFFASTTLGMFIGIPPSINGPSDLEAIEQFVRRNPVQPEFSYQIMTQHTLAKFTNILLENSKDAINCSLVKVVETELDGLKSRFLTDWTSKSEVTLLVAKLHLYTMMVVRMQSDLASREVLLKLGLSVSLRIVYLNDQGLAYRSTNYPDMPAAELQRTLPKNHFRGLALATVFLLRYFALNNQSSPEERELARNHVAIAHTYFKAASTAPQDDRARVARLFETLSRQQPFDIDNAKLRTDNRMGWSLVNDTIEIGKEIRENSEQSTPAEIPIIDRTGASDQTLDFDPSVPSAFDPLDFSLPEDIWGDSLWGAFDIRIGPSMH
;
A
#
# COMPACT_ATOMS: atom_id res chain seq x y z
N MET A 1 -13.25 6.79 8.56
CA MET A 1 -13.09 6.07 7.28
C MET A 1 -11.93 5.10 7.47
N TRP A 2 -12.22 3.82 7.33
CA TRP A 2 -11.34 2.67 7.55
C TRP A 2 -10.09 2.69 6.63
N PRO A 3 -8.91 2.18 7.04
CA PRO A 3 -8.49 1.72 8.37
C PRO A 3 -7.87 2.81 9.25
N PHE A 4 -7.91 2.58 10.56
CA PHE A 4 -7.19 3.35 11.58
C PHE A 4 -5.67 3.20 11.41
N SER A 5 -4.90 4.16 11.92
CA SER A 5 -3.45 4.02 12.02
C SER A 5 -3.12 2.79 12.88
N THR A 6 -2.30 1.89 12.36
CA THR A 6 -1.82 0.72 13.11
C THR A 6 -0.44 1.02 13.67
N GLU A 7 -0.03 0.39 14.77
CA GLU A 7 1.35 0.54 15.27
C GLU A 7 2.35 -0.21 14.38
N LYS A 8 1.95 -1.37 13.86
CA LYS A 8 2.74 -2.19 12.93
C LYS A 8 1.90 -2.58 11.72
N GLN A 9 2.52 -2.67 10.53
CA GLN A 9 1.82 -3.08 9.30
C GLN A 9 1.30 -4.53 9.35
N PRO A 10 2.02 -5.52 9.92
CA PRO A 10 1.50 -6.89 10.04
C PRO A 10 0.25 -7.01 10.90
N GLN A 11 0.00 -6.03 11.77
CA GLN A 11 -1.20 -5.97 12.60
C GLN A 11 -2.36 -5.28 11.90
N ASP A 12 -2.21 -4.82 10.65
CA ASP A 12 -3.28 -4.15 9.91
C ASP A 12 -4.43 -5.14 9.63
N PRO A 13 -5.57 -5.00 10.31
CA PRO A 13 -6.66 -5.95 10.22
C PRO A 13 -7.55 -5.68 8.99
N SER A 14 -7.17 -4.70 8.13
CA SER A 14 -7.96 -4.29 6.97
C SER A 14 -8.39 -5.45 6.08
N TRP A 15 -7.51 -6.43 5.87
CA TRP A 15 -7.83 -7.57 5.02
C TRP A 15 -8.90 -8.46 5.65
N LEU A 16 -8.75 -8.75 6.96
CA LEU A 16 -9.73 -9.53 7.69
C LEU A 16 -11.09 -8.84 7.71
N TYR A 17 -11.14 -7.55 8.01
CA TYR A 17 -12.40 -6.80 8.00
C TYR A 17 -13.02 -6.69 6.63
N CYS A 18 -12.21 -6.55 5.58
CA CYS A 18 -12.70 -6.60 4.22
C CYS A 18 -13.35 -7.96 3.91
N GLY A 19 -12.72 -9.07 4.33
CA GLY A 19 -13.29 -10.41 4.22
C GLY A 19 -14.61 -10.57 4.99
N ILE A 20 -14.69 -10.06 6.22
CA ILE A 20 -15.94 -10.06 7.01
C ILE A 20 -17.04 -9.28 6.27
N ALA A 21 -16.72 -8.09 5.74
CA ALA A 21 -17.69 -7.26 5.03
C ALA A 21 -18.20 -7.94 3.74
N VAL A 22 -17.31 -8.57 2.96
CA VAL A 22 -17.67 -9.35 1.77
C VAL A 22 -18.58 -10.51 2.14
N ASN A 23 -18.21 -11.31 3.16
CA ASN A 23 -19.01 -12.45 3.60
C ASN A 23 -20.38 -12.03 4.15
N ALA A 24 -20.47 -10.92 4.89
CA ALA A 24 -21.74 -10.37 5.35
C ALA A 24 -22.62 -9.94 4.17
N ALA A 25 -22.04 -9.27 3.16
CA ALA A 25 -22.77 -8.89 1.95
C ALA A 25 -23.28 -10.12 1.16
N VAL A 26 -22.49 -11.20 1.11
CA VAL A 26 -22.91 -12.49 0.53
C VAL A 26 -24.07 -13.09 1.33
N GLY A 27 -23.94 -13.18 2.65
CA GLY A 27 -24.98 -13.71 3.55
C GLY A 27 -26.30 -12.91 3.49
N MET A 28 -26.22 -11.61 3.22
CA MET A 28 -27.37 -10.74 2.99
C MET A 28 -27.94 -10.82 1.56
N GLY A 29 -27.34 -11.61 0.67
CA GLY A 29 -27.79 -11.75 -0.71
C GLY A 29 -27.47 -10.55 -1.62
N LEU A 30 -26.61 -9.63 -1.22
CA LEU A 30 -26.34 -8.38 -1.97
C LEU A 30 -25.62 -8.61 -3.31
N HIS A 31 -24.98 -9.76 -3.46
CA HIS A 31 -24.33 -10.22 -4.70
C HIS A 31 -25.32 -10.68 -5.78
N HIS A 32 -26.61 -10.83 -5.45
CA HIS A 32 -27.64 -11.20 -6.42
C HIS A 32 -28.32 -9.95 -6.99
N SER A 33 -28.34 -9.83 -8.33
CA SER A 33 -29.01 -8.69 -9.00
C SER A 33 -30.54 -8.73 -8.89
N ARG A 34 -31.11 -9.88 -8.50
CA ARG A 34 -32.53 -10.03 -8.19
C ARG A 34 -32.73 -9.78 -6.69
N SER A 35 -33.35 -8.66 -6.36
CA SER A 35 -33.93 -8.43 -5.03
C SER A 35 -34.77 -9.65 -4.66
N MET A 36 -34.40 -10.37 -3.59
CA MET A 36 -35.39 -11.22 -2.94
C MET A 36 -36.49 -10.28 -2.49
N ASN A 37 -37.70 -10.48 -3.03
CA ASN A 37 -38.94 -9.84 -2.60
C ASN A 37 -39.28 -10.27 -1.16
N SER A 38 -38.39 -9.98 -0.21
CA SER A 38 -38.60 -10.19 1.20
C SER A 38 -39.32 -8.95 1.71
N THR A 39 -40.57 -9.14 2.09
CA THR A 39 -41.54 -8.18 2.61
C THR A 39 -41.12 -7.49 3.92
N ARG A 40 -39.85 -7.55 4.32
CA ARG A 40 -39.29 -6.73 5.40
C ARG A 40 -38.76 -5.42 4.85
N ASN A 41 -39.69 -4.49 4.70
CA ASN A 41 -39.45 -3.07 4.43
C ASN A 41 -38.60 -2.42 5.55
N ILE A 42 -37.27 -2.55 5.44
CA ILE A 42 -36.35 -1.55 5.96
C ILE A 42 -35.54 -1.08 4.77
N SER A 43 -35.75 0.18 4.40
CA SER A 43 -35.22 0.81 3.20
C SER A 43 -33.69 0.63 3.08
N MET A 44 -33.24 -0.19 2.13
CA MET A 44 -31.85 -0.18 1.68
C MET A 44 -31.80 -0.16 0.16
N SER A 45 -32.07 1.01 -0.41
CA SER A 45 -31.72 1.34 -1.80
C SER A 45 -30.21 1.32 -2.06
N SER A 46 -29.38 1.00 -1.06
CA SER A 46 -27.93 0.96 -1.12
C SER A 46 -27.33 -0.41 -1.45
N GLY A 47 -28.13 -1.49 -1.57
CA GLY A 47 -27.63 -2.86 -1.77
C GLY A 47 -26.61 -3.00 -2.91
N PRO A 48 -26.91 -2.54 -4.13
CA PRO A 48 -25.97 -2.53 -5.26
C PRO A 48 -24.69 -1.74 -4.98
N SER A 49 -24.81 -0.54 -4.40
CA SER A 49 -23.65 0.30 -4.07
C SER A 49 -22.77 -0.34 -3.00
N THR A 50 -23.35 -1.02 -2.02
CA THR A 50 -22.62 -1.76 -0.99
C THR A 50 -21.84 -2.91 -1.61
N TRP A 51 -22.45 -3.73 -2.47
CA TRP A 51 -21.76 -4.84 -3.13
C TRP A 51 -20.60 -4.37 -4.01
N LEU A 52 -20.83 -3.32 -4.80
CA LEU A 52 -19.78 -2.67 -5.60
C LEU A 52 -18.65 -2.11 -4.71
N GLY A 53 -19.00 -1.51 -3.57
CA GLY A 53 -18.03 -1.05 -2.57
C GLY A 53 -17.18 -2.18 -1.98
N CYS A 54 -17.80 -3.32 -1.63
CA CYS A 54 -17.10 -4.53 -1.19
C CYS A 54 -16.13 -5.04 -2.25
N PHE A 55 -16.57 -5.13 -3.51
CA PHE A 55 -15.73 -5.49 -4.64
C PHE A 55 -14.53 -4.55 -4.82
N PHE A 56 -14.78 -3.24 -4.81
CA PHE A 56 -13.73 -2.23 -4.94
C PHE A 56 -12.68 -2.34 -3.83
N ALA A 57 -13.13 -2.39 -2.58
CA ALA A 57 -12.25 -2.43 -1.42
C ALA A 57 -11.44 -3.72 -1.37
N SER A 58 -12.08 -4.87 -1.62
CA SER A 58 -11.41 -6.19 -1.65
C SER A 58 -10.37 -6.26 -2.76
N THR A 59 -10.72 -5.82 -3.97
CA THR A 59 -9.79 -5.84 -5.11
C THR A 59 -8.60 -4.92 -4.89
N THR A 60 -8.85 -3.66 -4.49
CA THR A 60 -7.77 -2.69 -4.27
C THR A 60 -6.83 -3.12 -3.15
N LEU A 61 -7.37 -3.65 -2.05
CA LEU A 61 -6.57 -4.13 -0.93
C LEU A 61 -5.81 -5.40 -1.29
N GLY A 62 -6.47 -6.37 -1.94
CA GLY A 62 -5.86 -7.61 -2.43
C GLY A 62 -4.66 -7.33 -3.34
N MET A 63 -4.83 -6.46 -4.34
CA MET A 63 -3.76 -6.05 -5.24
C MET A 63 -2.58 -5.41 -4.50
N PHE A 64 -2.85 -4.65 -3.44
CA PHE A 64 -1.80 -4.01 -2.64
C PHE A 64 -1.00 -4.98 -1.78
N ILE A 65 -1.65 -5.98 -1.19
CA ILE A 65 -1.00 -7.01 -0.35
C ILE A 65 -0.55 -8.24 -1.15
N GLY A 66 -0.76 -8.21 -2.48
CA GLY A 66 -0.33 -9.25 -3.40
C GLY A 66 -1.14 -10.54 -3.30
N ILE A 67 -2.42 -10.43 -2.95
CA ILE A 67 -3.37 -11.54 -2.91
C ILE A 67 -4.40 -11.35 -4.03
N PRO A 68 -4.82 -12.41 -4.74
CA PRO A 68 -5.89 -12.31 -5.73
C PRO A 68 -7.16 -11.69 -5.13
N PRO A 69 -7.93 -10.91 -5.91
CA PRO A 69 -9.21 -10.38 -5.45
C PRO A 69 -10.14 -11.50 -5.00
N SER A 70 -10.87 -11.30 -3.90
CA SER A 70 -11.78 -12.34 -3.37
C SER A 70 -12.99 -12.60 -4.28
N ILE A 71 -13.33 -11.62 -5.12
CA ILE A 71 -14.43 -11.69 -6.08
C ILE A 71 -13.81 -11.62 -7.48
N ASN A 72 -13.43 -12.79 -8.00
CA ASN A 72 -12.67 -12.91 -9.24
C ASN A 72 -13.21 -13.99 -10.20
N GLY A 73 -14.29 -14.68 -9.83
CA GLY A 73 -14.93 -15.69 -10.67
C GLY A 73 -15.55 -15.06 -11.93
N PRO A 74 -15.57 -15.76 -13.08
CA PRO A 74 -16.18 -15.22 -14.31
C PRO A 74 -17.63 -14.75 -14.11
N SER A 75 -18.44 -15.56 -13.41
CA SER A 75 -19.83 -15.22 -13.08
C SER A 75 -19.94 -14.03 -12.14
N ASP A 76 -19.03 -13.90 -11.18
CA ASP A 76 -19.02 -12.77 -10.25
C ASP A 76 -18.66 -11.46 -10.96
N LEU A 77 -17.64 -11.51 -11.83
CA LEU A 77 -17.22 -10.36 -12.63
C LEU A 77 -18.31 -9.94 -13.62
N GLU A 78 -19.02 -10.90 -14.23
CA GLU A 78 -20.19 -10.58 -15.04
C GLU A 78 -21.29 -9.92 -14.20
N ALA A 79 -21.55 -10.43 -13.00
CA ALA A 79 -22.52 -9.81 -12.09
C ALA A 79 -22.13 -8.38 -11.73
N ILE A 80 -20.86 -8.11 -11.39
CA ILE A 80 -20.34 -6.76 -11.11
C ILE A 80 -20.59 -5.81 -12.29
N GLU A 81 -20.29 -6.24 -13.51
CA GLU A 81 -20.55 -5.44 -14.71
C GLU A 81 -22.06 -5.16 -14.89
N GLN A 82 -22.91 -6.16 -14.67
CA GLN A 82 -24.37 -5.98 -14.70
C GLN A 82 -24.84 -5.00 -13.62
N PHE A 83 -24.26 -5.04 -12.41
CA PHE A 83 -24.59 -4.11 -11.33
C PHE A 83 -24.26 -2.66 -11.71
N VAL A 84 -23.09 -2.41 -12.30
CA VAL A 84 -22.70 -1.08 -12.77
C VAL A 84 -23.63 -0.57 -13.87
N ARG A 85 -24.06 -1.44 -14.79
CA ARG A 85 -24.92 -1.04 -15.92
C ARG A 85 -26.38 -0.82 -15.53
N ARG A 86 -26.92 -1.61 -14.60
CA ARG A 86 -28.37 -1.61 -14.26
C ARG A 86 -28.76 -0.66 -13.15
N ASN A 87 -27.81 -0.26 -12.30
CA ASN A 87 -28.10 0.55 -11.12
C ASN A 87 -27.61 1.99 -11.29
N PRO A 88 -28.30 2.99 -10.73
CA PRO A 88 -27.83 4.36 -10.74
C PRO A 88 -26.63 4.50 -9.80
N VAL A 89 -25.43 4.34 -10.34
CA VAL A 89 -24.15 4.51 -9.63
C VAL A 89 -23.50 5.81 -10.10
N GLN A 90 -22.82 6.52 -9.21
CA GLN A 90 -22.10 7.73 -9.58
C GLN A 90 -21.10 7.43 -10.71
N PRO A 91 -21.06 8.21 -11.80
CA PRO A 91 -20.26 7.88 -12.98
C PRO A 91 -18.75 7.73 -12.70
N GLU A 92 -18.19 8.56 -11.81
CA GLU A 92 -16.79 8.43 -11.38
C GLU A 92 -16.55 7.11 -10.65
N PHE A 93 -17.47 6.72 -9.75
CA PHE A 93 -17.34 5.46 -9.02
C PHE A 93 -17.49 4.25 -9.94
N SER A 94 -18.40 4.30 -10.92
CA SER A 94 -18.52 3.27 -11.96
C SER A 94 -17.21 3.07 -12.73
N TYR A 95 -16.52 4.16 -13.09
CA TYR A 95 -15.21 4.09 -13.74
C TYR A 95 -14.16 3.41 -12.85
N GLN A 96 -14.12 3.76 -11.56
CA GLN A 96 -13.20 3.13 -10.60
C GLN A 96 -13.48 1.63 -10.45
N ILE A 97 -14.75 1.24 -10.37
CA ILE A 97 -15.16 -0.17 -10.33
C ILE A 97 -14.69 -0.90 -11.59
N MET A 98 -14.94 -0.35 -12.77
CA MET A 98 -14.59 -1.02 -14.02
C MET A 98 -13.08 -1.10 -14.25
N THR A 99 -12.31 -0.16 -13.70
CA THR A 99 -10.85 -0.23 -13.65
C THR A 99 -10.41 -1.45 -12.83
N GLN A 100 -10.96 -1.60 -11.62
CA GLN A 100 -10.66 -2.76 -10.76
C GLN A 100 -11.18 -4.08 -11.34
N HIS A 101 -12.33 -4.08 -12.00
CA HIS A 101 -12.91 -5.22 -12.72
C HIS A 101 -12.00 -5.71 -13.84
N THR A 102 -11.52 -4.78 -14.68
CA THR A 102 -10.60 -5.10 -15.77
C THR A 102 -9.33 -5.72 -15.20
N LEU A 103 -8.75 -5.12 -14.15
CA LEU A 103 -7.55 -5.66 -13.52
C LEU A 103 -7.80 -7.05 -12.93
N ALA A 104 -8.87 -7.25 -12.14
CA ALA A 104 -9.23 -8.52 -11.54
C ALA A 104 -9.42 -9.64 -12.59
N LYS A 105 -10.09 -9.33 -13.71
CA LYS A 105 -10.30 -10.24 -14.83
C LYS A 105 -9.01 -10.80 -15.40
N PHE A 106 -7.98 -9.96 -15.53
CA PHE A 106 -6.72 -10.35 -16.14
C PHE A 106 -5.65 -10.81 -15.15
N THR A 107 -5.73 -10.41 -13.88
CA THR A 107 -4.78 -10.84 -12.84
C THR A 107 -4.72 -12.36 -12.73
N ASN A 108 -5.85 -13.07 -12.68
CA ASN A 108 -5.84 -14.54 -12.60
C ASN A 108 -5.15 -15.17 -13.82
N ILE A 109 -5.48 -14.70 -15.02
CA ILE A 109 -4.89 -15.17 -16.27
C ILE A 109 -3.37 -14.94 -16.25
N LEU A 110 -2.92 -13.77 -15.80
CA LEU A 110 -1.50 -13.42 -15.71
C LEU A 110 -0.76 -14.23 -14.63
N LEU A 111 -1.44 -14.56 -13.52
CA LEU A 111 -0.84 -15.36 -12.45
C LEU A 111 -0.63 -16.81 -12.90
N GLU A 112 -1.61 -17.40 -13.59
CA GLU A 112 -1.59 -18.79 -14.06
C GLU A 112 -0.66 -19.01 -15.26
N ASN A 113 -0.40 -17.97 -16.08
CA ASN A 113 0.46 -18.08 -17.25
C ASN A 113 1.95 -17.89 -16.91
N SER A 114 2.74 -18.95 -17.10
CA SER A 114 4.20 -18.95 -16.87
C SER A 114 5.03 -18.53 -18.08
N LYS A 115 4.41 -18.24 -19.24
CA LYS A 115 5.13 -17.95 -20.50
C LYS A 115 5.26 -16.45 -20.75
N ASP A 116 6.49 -15.93 -20.67
CA ASP A 116 6.81 -14.50 -20.81
C ASP A 116 6.30 -13.84 -22.09
N ALA A 117 6.44 -14.49 -23.25
CA ALA A 117 5.99 -13.93 -24.54
C ALA A 117 4.46 -13.71 -24.60
N ILE A 118 3.68 -14.59 -23.96
CA ILE A 118 2.23 -14.46 -23.86
C ILE A 118 1.88 -13.31 -22.91
N ASN A 119 2.66 -13.16 -21.84
CA ASN A 119 2.46 -12.12 -20.84
C ASN A 119 2.62 -10.70 -21.44
N CYS A 120 3.60 -10.45 -22.32
CA CYS A 120 3.74 -9.15 -22.99
C CYS A 120 2.54 -8.78 -23.85
N SER A 121 2.01 -9.74 -24.62
CA SER A 121 0.82 -9.53 -25.45
C SER A 121 -0.41 -9.30 -24.58
N LEU A 122 -0.54 -10.04 -23.48
CA LEU A 122 -1.64 -9.91 -22.54
C LEU A 122 -1.62 -8.55 -21.84
N VAL A 123 -0.45 -8.04 -21.43
CA VAL A 123 -0.31 -6.68 -20.88
C VAL A 123 -0.87 -5.64 -21.83
N LYS A 124 -0.52 -5.68 -23.11
CA LYS A 124 -1.05 -4.75 -24.13
C LYS A 124 -2.57 -4.85 -24.27
N VAL A 125 -3.14 -6.05 -24.16
CA VAL A 125 -4.59 -6.25 -24.15
C VAL A 125 -5.22 -5.60 -22.92
N VAL A 126 -4.64 -5.79 -21.72
CA VAL A 126 -5.13 -5.15 -20.50
C VAL A 126 -5.05 -3.63 -20.61
N GLU A 127 -3.93 -3.08 -21.10
CA GLU A 127 -3.78 -1.65 -21.31
C GLU A 127 -4.83 -1.09 -22.27
N THR A 128 -5.08 -1.79 -23.38
CA THR A 128 -6.08 -1.39 -24.37
C THR A 128 -7.49 -1.38 -23.76
N GLU A 129 -7.83 -2.38 -22.95
CA GLU A 129 -9.11 -2.41 -22.23
C GLU A 129 -9.22 -1.28 -21.20
N LEU A 130 -8.15 -1.02 -20.44
CA LEU A 130 -8.08 0.04 -19.44
C LEU A 130 -8.21 1.44 -20.08
N ASP A 131 -7.51 1.70 -21.19
CA ASP A 131 -7.60 2.97 -21.92
C ASP A 131 -8.95 3.10 -22.63
N GLY A 132 -9.52 1.98 -23.08
CA GLY A 132 -10.87 1.90 -23.64
C GLY A 132 -11.98 2.23 -22.65
N LEU A 133 -11.75 2.14 -21.33
CA LEU A 133 -12.76 2.55 -20.35
C LEU A 133 -13.14 4.03 -20.48
N LYS A 134 -12.19 4.88 -20.89
CA LYS A 134 -12.43 6.32 -21.06
C LYS A 134 -13.45 6.62 -22.16
N SER A 135 -13.48 5.82 -23.23
CA SER A 135 -14.47 5.99 -24.30
C SER A 135 -15.80 5.30 -23.99
N ARG A 136 -15.80 4.27 -23.14
CA ARG A 136 -17.01 3.51 -22.74
C ARG A 136 -17.85 4.26 -21.69
N PHE A 137 -17.22 5.07 -20.84
CA PHE A 137 -17.91 5.88 -19.83
C PHE A 137 -17.85 7.35 -20.22
N LEU A 138 -19.00 7.97 -20.50
CA LEU A 138 -19.14 9.40 -20.82
C LEU A 138 -19.00 10.30 -19.57
N THR A 139 -18.15 9.91 -18.63
CA THR A 139 -17.87 10.69 -17.42
C THR A 139 -16.80 11.73 -17.73
N ASP A 140 -16.92 12.93 -17.17
CA ASP A 140 -15.85 13.92 -17.22
C ASP A 140 -14.55 13.33 -16.67
N TRP A 141 -13.45 13.53 -17.41
CA TRP A 141 -12.16 12.98 -17.03
C TRP A 141 -11.61 13.71 -15.81
N THR A 142 -11.74 13.10 -14.63
CA THR A 142 -11.22 13.64 -13.37
C THR A 142 -9.80 13.15 -13.11
N SER A 143 -8.99 13.97 -12.42
CA SER A 143 -7.66 13.58 -11.96
C SER A 143 -7.68 12.39 -11.00
N LYS A 144 -8.78 12.19 -10.24
CA LYS A 144 -8.97 11.02 -9.37
C LYS A 144 -9.19 9.73 -10.18
N SER A 145 -9.96 9.80 -11.27
CA SER A 145 -10.08 8.71 -12.23
C SER A 145 -8.74 8.39 -12.88
N GLU A 146 -7.99 9.43 -13.27
CA GLU A 146 -6.63 9.29 -13.82
C GLU A 146 -5.69 8.57 -12.84
N VAL A 147 -5.63 8.99 -11.58
CA VAL A 147 -4.81 8.30 -10.56
C VAL A 147 -5.23 6.84 -10.39
N THR A 148 -6.53 6.56 -10.39
CA THR A 148 -7.04 5.19 -10.25
C THR A 148 -6.57 4.30 -11.41
N LEU A 149 -6.66 4.81 -12.65
CA LEU A 149 -6.16 4.13 -13.85
C LEU A 149 -4.65 3.91 -13.79
N LEU A 150 -3.89 4.96 -13.44
CA LEU A 150 -2.44 4.91 -13.37
C LEU A 150 -1.95 3.91 -12.31
N VAL A 151 -2.60 3.86 -11.14
CA VAL A 151 -2.28 2.89 -10.09
C VAL A 151 -2.55 1.46 -10.57
N ALA A 152 -3.65 1.22 -11.30
CA ALA A 152 -3.93 -0.09 -11.89
C ALA A 152 -2.86 -0.50 -12.91
N LYS A 153 -2.44 0.42 -13.79
CA LYS A 153 -1.34 0.20 -14.75
C LYS A 153 -0.03 -0.09 -14.03
N LEU A 154 0.29 0.65 -12.97
CA LEU A 154 1.50 0.43 -12.19
C LEU A 154 1.52 -0.95 -11.52
N HIS A 155 0.40 -1.40 -10.96
CA HIS A 155 0.29 -2.77 -10.42
C HIS A 155 0.54 -3.82 -11.50
N LEU A 156 -0.03 -3.64 -12.69
CA LEU A 156 0.18 -4.53 -13.84
C LEU A 156 1.66 -4.58 -14.25
N TYR A 157 2.30 -3.43 -14.44
CA TYR A 157 3.71 -3.37 -14.84
C TYR A 157 4.63 -3.97 -13.76
N THR A 158 4.37 -3.65 -12.49
CA THR A 158 5.17 -4.18 -11.38
C THR A 158 5.07 -5.70 -11.32
N MET A 159 3.86 -6.25 -11.44
CA MET A 159 3.65 -7.71 -11.47
C MET A 159 4.44 -8.38 -12.60
N MET A 160 4.50 -7.74 -13.77
CA MET A 160 5.18 -8.29 -14.94
C MET A 160 6.69 -8.15 -14.86
N VAL A 161 7.21 -6.99 -14.43
CA VAL A 161 8.65 -6.77 -14.23
C VAL A 161 9.24 -7.72 -13.21
N VAL A 162 8.50 -8.08 -12.16
CA VAL A 162 8.93 -9.05 -11.14
C VAL A 162 9.00 -10.48 -11.70
N ARG A 163 8.08 -10.83 -12.61
CA ARG A 163 8.00 -12.18 -13.22
C ARG A 163 8.91 -12.37 -14.42
N MET A 164 9.07 -11.35 -15.26
CA MET A 164 9.89 -11.39 -16.46
C MET A 164 11.36 -11.22 -16.09
N GLN A 165 12.05 -12.33 -15.88
CA GLN A 165 13.51 -12.34 -15.62
C GLN A 165 14.32 -12.68 -16.87
N SER A 166 13.73 -13.37 -17.85
CA SER A 166 14.45 -13.87 -19.03
C SER A 166 14.39 -12.92 -20.24
N ASP A 167 13.29 -12.20 -20.43
CA ASP A 167 13.10 -11.26 -21.54
C ASP A 167 13.44 -9.83 -21.10
N LEU A 168 14.73 -9.48 -21.19
CA LEU A 168 15.24 -8.18 -20.78
C LEU A 168 14.68 -7.02 -21.61
N ALA A 169 14.46 -7.22 -22.92
CA ALA A 169 13.97 -6.16 -23.80
C ALA A 169 12.52 -5.78 -23.48
N SER A 170 11.63 -6.77 -23.32
CA SER A 170 10.25 -6.51 -22.91
C SER A 170 10.17 -5.94 -21.50
N ARG A 171 11.02 -6.44 -20.59
CA ARG A 171 11.11 -5.92 -19.22
C ARG A 171 11.54 -4.44 -19.22
N GLU A 172 12.51 -4.06 -20.05
CA GLU A 172 12.93 -2.66 -20.18
C GLU A 172 11.78 -1.76 -20.63
N VAL A 173 10.99 -2.18 -21.62
CA VAL A 173 9.81 -1.43 -22.07
C VAL A 173 8.83 -1.23 -20.91
N LEU A 174 8.53 -2.28 -20.14
CA LEU A 174 7.64 -2.19 -18.99
C LEU A 174 8.21 -1.29 -17.88
N LEU A 175 9.52 -1.29 -17.67
CA LEU A 175 10.19 -0.38 -16.75
C LEU A 175 10.00 1.08 -17.17
N LYS A 176 10.17 1.42 -18.46
CA LYS A 176 9.95 2.79 -18.96
C LYS A 176 8.49 3.21 -18.86
N LEU A 177 7.54 2.31 -19.13
CA LEU A 177 6.12 2.57 -18.92
C LEU A 177 5.81 2.81 -17.43
N GLY A 178 6.37 1.97 -16.55
CA GLY A 178 6.27 2.12 -15.10
C GLY A 178 6.89 3.41 -14.58
N LEU A 179 8.01 3.86 -15.15
CA LEU A 179 8.62 5.15 -14.86
C LEU A 179 7.63 6.27 -15.17
N SER A 180 7.16 6.38 -16.42
CA SER A 180 6.22 7.42 -16.85
C SER A 180 4.97 7.47 -15.96
N VAL A 181 4.35 6.32 -15.69
CA VAL A 181 3.18 6.22 -14.82
C VAL A 181 3.49 6.66 -13.38
N SER A 182 4.62 6.22 -12.83
CA SER A 182 5.01 6.58 -11.46
C SER A 182 5.28 8.07 -11.30
N LEU A 183 5.98 8.68 -12.25
CA LEU A 183 6.22 10.14 -12.27
C LEU A 183 4.89 10.90 -12.31
N ARG A 184 3.95 10.45 -13.15
CA ARG A 184 2.62 11.07 -13.25
C ARG A 184 1.80 10.94 -11.97
N ILE A 185 1.84 9.79 -11.29
CA ILE A 185 1.19 9.61 -9.98
C ILE A 185 1.76 10.59 -8.95
N VAL A 186 3.09 10.71 -8.87
CA VAL A 186 3.75 11.65 -7.95
C VAL A 186 3.32 13.09 -8.24
N TYR A 187 3.38 13.51 -9.51
CA TYR A 187 2.96 14.84 -9.95
C TYR A 187 1.51 15.16 -9.57
N LEU A 188 0.57 14.25 -9.83
CA LEU A 188 -0.85 14.48 -9.52
C LEU A 188 -1.11 14.64 -8.01
N ASN A 189 -0.35 13.92 -7.17
CA ASN A 189 -0.46 14.04 -5.72
C ASN A 189 0.16 15.35 -5.22
N ASP A 190 1.36 15.69 -5.69
CA ASP A 190 2.07 16.93 -5.32
C ASP A 190 1.25 18.18 -5.65
N GLN A 191 0.66 18.23 -6.85
CA GLN A 191 -0.16 19.35 -7.30
C GLN A 191 -1.56 19.42 -6.66
N GLY A 192 -1.88 18.51 -5.73
CA GLY A 192 -3.21 18.44 -5.10
C GLY A 192 -4.33 18.18 -6.11
N LEU A 193 -4.02 17.52 -7.23
CA LEU A 193 -4.98 17.17 -8.28
C LEU A 193 -5.61 15.80 -8.02
N ALA A 194 -4.85 14.88 -7.42
CA ALA A 194 -5.30 13.53 -7.12
C ALA A 194 -6.60 13.51 -6.27
N TYR A 195 -6.73 14.47 -5.35
CA TYR A 195 -7.84 14.54 -4.40
C TYR A 195 -8.30 15.98 -4.22
N ARG A 196 -9.53 16.26 -4.66
CA ARG A 196 -10.25 17.51 -4.37
C ARG A 196 -11.64 17.16 -3.88
N SER A 197 -12.08 17.83 -2.82
CA SER A 197 -13.44 17.66 -2.32
C SER A 197 -14.39 18.53 -3.13
N THR A 198 -15.32 17.93 -3.86
CA THR A 198 -16.40 18.66 -4.54
C THR A 198 -17.36 19.30 -3.56
N ASN A 199 -17.55 18.68 -2.38
CA ASN A 199 -18.46 19.15 -1.34
C ASN A 199 -17.84 20.24 -0.44
N TYR A 200 -16.51 20.31 -0.39
CA TYR A 200 -15.75 21.25 0.44
C TYR A 200 -14.61 21.85 -0.39
N PRO A 201 -14.92 22.69 -1.41
CA PRO A 201 -13.92 23.23 -2.32
C PRO A 201 -12.91 24.15 -1.63
N ASP A 202 -13.31 24.79 -0.53
CA ASP A 202 -12.50 25.74 0.24
C ASP A 202 -11.60 25.05 1.28
N MET A 203 -11.66 23.72 1.41
CA MET A 203 -10.85 22.99 2.37
C MET A 203 -9.36 23.13 2.01
N PRO A 204 -8.50 23.58 2.95
CA PRO A 204 -7.07 23.67 2.71
C PRO A 204 -6.49 22.31 2.30
N ALA A 205 -5.61 22.29 1.28
CA ALA A 205 -5.04 21.06 0.75
C ALA A 205 -4.37 20.19 1.83
N ALA A 206 -3.66 20.83 2.78
CA ALA A 206 -3.01 20.14 3.90
C ALA A 206 -4.02 19.45 4.85
N GLU A 207 -5.20 20.05 5.05
CA GLU A 207 -6.25 19.47 5.88
C GLU A 207 -6.95 18.32 5.15
N LEU A 208 -7.26 18.51 3.87
CA LEU A 208 -7.80 17.44 3.02
C LEU A 208 -6.88 16.22 3.03
N GLN A 209 -5.57 16.41 2.80
CA GLN A 209 -4.58 15.34 2.83
C GLN A 209 -4.58 14.56 4.14
N ARG A 210 -4.79 15.24 5.28
CA ARG A 210 -4.84 14.58 6.60
C ARG A 210 -6.07 13.69 6.75
N THR A 211 -7.21 14.08 6.17
CA THR A 211 -8.49 13.35 6.26
C THR A 211 -8.60 12.18 5.28
N LEU A 212 -7.73 12.09 4.27
CA LEU A 212 -7.77 11.03 3.28
C LEU A 212 -7.44 9.65 3.89
N PRO A 213 -8.23 8.60 3.57
CA PRO A 213 -7.96 7.23 3.99
C PRO A 213 -6.62 6.69 3.52
N LYS A 214 -6.15 5.67 4.25
CA LYS A 214 -4.94 4.90 3.92
C LYS A 214 -4.83 4.46 2.46
N ASN A 215 -5.95 4.01 1.90
CA ASN A 215 -5.98 3.46 0.54
C ASN A 215 -5.58 4.47 -0.53
N HIS A 216 -5.77 5.77 -0.30
CA HIS A 216 -5.47 6.81 -1.27
C HIS A 216 -3.96 7.02 -1.47
N PHE A 217 -3.15 6.78 -0.44
CA PHE A 217 -1.70 6.98 -0.55
C PHE A 217 -0.91 5.70 -0.84
N ARG A 218 -1.57 4.53 -0.85
CA ARG A 218 -0.93 3.25 -1.20
C ARG A 218 -0.37 3.24 -2.63
N GLY A 219 -1.10 3.83 -3.57
CA GLY A 219 -0.64 3.97 -4.97
C GLY A 219 0.60 4.86 -5.09
N LEU A 220 0.63 5.98 -4.35
CA LEU A 220 1.81 6.86 -4.29
C LEU A 220 3.01 6.16 -3.65
N ALA A 221 2.79 5.39 -2.59
CA ALA A 221 3.84 4.61 -1.95
C ALA A 221 4.43 3.58 -2.92
N LEU A 222 3.58 2.83 -3.63
CA LEU A 222 4.04 1.87 -4.66
C LEU A 222 4.82 2.55 -5.78
N ALA A 223 4.34 3.68 -6.30
CA ALA A 223 5.03 4.47 -7.33
C ALA A 223 6.41 4.91 -6.85
N THR A 224 6.51 5.37 -5.62
CA THR A 224 7.78 5.84 -5.04
C THR A 224 8.77 4.68 -4.85
N VAL A 225 8.30 3.54 -4.35
CA VAL A 225 9.14 2.33 -4.23
C VAL A 225 9.62 1.86 -5.60
N PHE A 226 8.74 1.88 -6.61
CA PHE A 226 9.09 1.51 -7.98
C PHE A 226 10.19 2.42 -8.54
N LEU A 227 10.04 3.74 -8.43
CA LEU A 227 11.05 4.72 -8.84
C LEU A 227 12.38 4.52 -8.10
N LEU A 228 12.30 4.34 -6.78
CA LEU A 228 13.47 4.20 -5.93
C LEU A 228 14.29 2.98 -6.31
N ARG A 229 13.63 1.81 -6.42
CA ARG A 229 14.30 0.56 -6.76
C ARG A 229 14.80 0.57 -8.19
N TYR A 230 13.92 0.80 -9.17
CA TYR A 230 14.22 0.58 -10.59
C TYR A 230 15.04 1.67 -11.27
N PHE A 231 15.12 2.86 -10.68
CA PHE A 231 15.76 4.00 -11.32
C PHE A 231 16.71 4.74 -10.38
N ALA A 232 16.27 5.18 -9.20
CA ALA A 232 17.06 6.04 -8.33
C ALA A 232 18.31 5.34 -7.75
N LEU A 233 18.17 4.06 -7.42
CA LEU A 233 19.22 3.19 -6.87
C LEU A 233 19.79 2.23 -7.92
N ASN A 234 19.29 2.23 -9.15
CA ASN A 234 19.75 1.33 -10.20
C ASN A 234 20.99 1.90 -10.91
N ASN A 235 22.10 1.14 -10.88
CA ASN A 235 23.33 1.54 -11.57
C ASN A 235 23.23 1.47 -13.11
N GLN A 236 22.35 0.63 -13.63
CA GLN A 236 22.19 0.45 -15.07
C GLN A 236 21.32 1.54 -15.71
N SER A 237 20.51 2.26 -14.93
CA SER A 237 19.69 3.35 -15.44
C SER A 237 20.54 4.54 -15.87
N SER A 238 20.09 5.24 -16.91
CA SER A 238 20.76 6.46 -17.38
C SER A 238 20.85 7.51 -16.26
N PRO A 239 21.88 8.37 -16.24
CA PRO A 239 22.04 9.38 -15.19
C PRO A 239 20.85 10.35 -15.14
N GLU A 240 20.27 10.68 -16.31
CA GLU A 240 19.08 11.54 -16.42
C GLU A 240 17.86 10.92 -15.75
N GLU A 241 17.57 9.64 -16.03
CA GLU A 241 16.43 8.95 -15.42
C GLU A 241 16.62 8.72 -13.92
N ARG A 242 17.85 8.46 -13.50
CA ARG A 242 18.21 8.31 -12.08
C ARG A 242 17.95 9.59 -11.32
N GLU A 243 18.38 10.72 -11.87
CA GLU A 243 18.17 12.04 -11.27
C GLU A 243 16.68 12.41 -11.27
N LEU A 244 15.98 12.16 -12.38
CA LEU A 244 14.54 12.37 -12.48
C LEU A 244 13.77 11.57 -11.41
N ALA A 245 14.12 10.29 -11.24
CA ALA A 245 13.51 9.43 -10.23
C ALA A 245 13.82 9.91 -8.81
N ARG A 246 15.06 10.30 -8.50
CA ARG A 246 15.45 10.86 -7.20
C ARG A 246 14.64 12.11 -6.84
N ASN A 247 14.47 13.02 -7.80
CA ASN A 247 13.68 14.23 -7.61
C ASN A 247 12.22 13.90 -7.27
N HIS A 248 11.61 12.93 -7.97
CA HIS A 248 10.24 12.52 -7.69
C HIS A 248 10.09 11.74 -6.38
N VAL A 249 11.09 10.95 -5.99
CA VAL A 249 11.14 10.32 -4.66
C VAL A 249 11.21 11.39 -3.57
N ALA A 250 12.01 12.45 -3.75
CA ALA A 250 12.10 13.55 -2.79
C ALA A 250 10.77 14.33 -2.66
N ILE A 251 10.07 14.55 -3.76
CA ILE A 251 8.72 15.13 -3.78
C ILE A 251 7.75 14.25 -2.98
N ALA A 252 7.69 12.94 -3.28
CA ALA A 252 6.81 12.01 -2.58
C ALA A 252 7.14 11.91 -1.08
N HIS A 253 8.43 11.88 -0.72
CA HIS A 253 8.87 11.94 0.67
C HIS A 253 8.35 13.20 1.38
N THR A 254 8.50 14.37 0.75
CA THR A 254 8.03 15.65 1.29
C THR A 254 6.51 15.65 1.46
N TYR A 255 5.78 15.10 0.49
CA TYR A 255 4.33 14.92 0.56
C TYR A 255 3.93 14.06 1.78
N PHE A 256 4.54 12.89 1.98
CA PHE A 256 4.25 12.03 3.12
C PHE A 256 4.61 12.69 4.46
N LYS A 257 5.73 13.41 4.52
CA LYS A 257 6.18 14.12 5.72
C LYS A 257 5.24 15.27 6.08
N ALA A 258 4.77 16.05 5.11
CA ALA A 258 3.85 17.17 5.32
C ALA A 258 2.44 16.72 5.74
N ALA A 259 1.99 15.57 5.22
CA ALA A 259 0.68 15.00 5.53
C ALA A 259 0.66 14.21 6.85
N SER A 260 1.82 13.99 7.49
CA SER A 260 1.91 13.34 8.79
C SER A 260 1.40 14.25 9.92
N THR A 261 0.70 13.64 10.87
CA THR A 261 0.12 14.25 12.06
C THR A 261 0.81 13.78 13.34
N ALA A 262 1.43 12.60 13.34
CA ALA A 262 2.12 12.04 14.49
C ALA A 262 3.40 11.31 14.05
N PRO A 263 4.46 11.30 14.89
CA PRO A 263 5.72 10.65 14.53
C PRO A 263 5.59 9.17 14.15
N GLN A 264 4.60 8.44 14.67
CA GLN A 264 4.43 7.01 14.38
C GLN A 264 3.26 6.70 13.45
N ASP A 265 2.65 7.70 12.81
CA ASP A 265 1.59 7.43 11.84
C ASP A 265 2.13 6.77 10.55
N ASP A 266 1.20 6.20 9.77
CA ASP A 266 1.52 5.50 8.53
C ASP A 266 2.36 6.36 7.57
N ARG A 267 2.05 7.65 7.47
CA ARG A 267 2.71 8.56 6.53
C ARG A 267 4.13 8.89 6.99
N ALA A 268 4.35 9.13 8.27
CA ALA A 268 5.67 9.31 8.86
C ALA A 268 6.56 8.07 8.68
N ARG A 269 5.99 6.88 8.83
CA ARG A 269 6.73 5.62 8.60
C ARG A 269 7.15 5.46 7.15
N VAL A 270 6.27 5.77 6.20
CA VAL A 270 6.59 5.74 4.77
C VAL A 270 7.67 6.77 4.44
N ALA A 271 7.58 8.00 4.97
CA ALA A 271 8.61 9.01 4.79
C ALA A 271 9.97 8.54 5.35
N ARG A 272 10.01 8.01 6.58
CA ARG A 272 11.24 7.45 7.16
C ARG A 272 11.82 6.31 6.34
N LEU A 273 10.96 5.42 5.84
CA LEU A 273 11.40 4.32 4.99
C LEU A 273 12.12 4.88 3.75
N PHE A 274 11.53 5.84 3.04
CA PHE A 274 12.18 6.46 1.87
C PHE A 274 13.48 7.17 2.23
N GLU A 275 13.52 7.86 3.37
CA GLU A 275 14.75 8.48 3.87
C GLU A 275 15.85 7.44 4.11
N THR A 276 15.56 6.35 4.82
CA THR A 276 16.51 5.26 5.08
C THR A 276 17.04 4.66 3.78
N LEU A 277 16.13 4.34 2.85
CA LEU A 277 16.51 3.67 1.60
C LEU A 277 17.26 4.59 0.64
N SER A 278 17.00 5.91 0.68
CA SER A 278 17.73 6.88 -0.15
C SER A 278 19.23 6.95 0.17
N ARG A 279 19.64 6.47 1.35
CA ARG A 279 21.04 6.39 1.79
C ARG A 279 21.77 5.13 1.30
N GLN A 280 21.07 4.22 0.63
CA GLN A 280 21.68 3.03 0.07
C GLN A 280 22.65 3.36 -1.05
N GLN A 281 23.70 2.55 -1.16
CA GLN A 281 24.51 2.57 -2.36
C GLN A 281 23.70 2.03 -3.54
N PRO A 282 23.86 2.63 -4.72
CA PRO A 282 23.28 2.09 -5.93
C PRO A 282 23.69 0.62 -6.15
N PHE A 283 22.74 -0.22 -6.54
CA PHE A 283 22.96 -1.64 -6.75
C PHE A 283 22.48 -2.10 -8.13
N ASP A 284 22.93 -3.30 -8.51
CA ASP A 284 22.54 -3.92 -9.76
C ASP A 284 21.22 -4.70 -9.58
N ILE A 285 20.20 -4.26 -10.32
CA ILE A 285 18.86 -4.81 -10.20
C ILE A 285 18.72 -6.22 -10.75
N ASP A 286 19.55 -6.59 -11.71
CA ASP A 286 19.49 -7.90 -12.35
C ASP A 286 20.03 -8.99 -11.42
N ASN A 287 20.92 -8.59 -10.50
CA ASN A 287 21.49 -9.46 -9.49
C ASN A 287 20.74 -9.41 -8.15
N ALA A 288 19.97 -8.34 -7.89
CA ALA A 288 19.19 -8.17 -6.65
C ALA A 288 17.83 -8.88 -6.72
N LYS A 289 17.84 -10.20 -6.52
CA LYS A 289 16.61 -11.02 -6.44
C LYS A 289 15.74 -10.58 -5.26
N LEU A 290 14.44 -10.41 -5.52
CA LEU A 290 13.43 -10.17 -4.49
C LEU A 290 13.29 -11.39 -3.57
N ARG A 291 13.17 -11.17 -2.25
CA ARG A 291 12.95 -12.26 -1.27
C ARG A 291 11.64 -13.02 -1.49
N THR A 292 10.64 -12.33 -2.01
CA THR A 292 9.33 -12.88 -2.33
C THR A 292 8.99 -12.42 -3.73
N ASP A 293 8.76 -13.34 -4.67
CA ASP A 293 8.43 -13.05 -6.08
C ASP A 293 7.00 -13.45 -6.46
N ASN A 294 6.29 -14.13 -5.55
CA ASN A 294 4.95 -14.68 -5.79
C ASN A 294 3.79 -13.74 -5.45
N ARG A 295 4.04 -12.49 -5.03
CA ARG A 295 3.01 -11.55 -4.52
C ARG A 295 2.93 -10.24 -5.31
N MET A 296 3.04 -10.28 -6.63
CA MET A 296 2.81 -9.12 -7.52
C MET A 296 3.60 -7.86 -7.07
N GLY A 297 2.95 -6.68 -7.02
CA GLY A 297 3.58 -5.45 -6.52
C GLY A 297 3.85 -5.41 -5.02
N TRP A 298 3.24 -6.31 -4.23
CA TRP A 298 3.55 -6.41 -2.79
C TRP A 298 4.94 -6.96 -2.55
N SER A 299 5.40 -7.91 -3.38
CA SER A 299 6.77 -8.42 -3.36
C SER A 299 7.80 -7.29 -3.29
N LEU A 300 7.61 -6.27 -4.14
CA LEU A 300 8.47 -5.11 -4.21
C LEU A 300 8.43 -4.26 -2.93
N VAL A 301 7.22 -3.96 -2.43
CA VAL A 301 7.02 -3.15 -1.22
C VAL A 301 7.54 -3.87 0.02
N ASN A 302 7.28 -5.16 0.16
CA ASN A 302 7.70 -5.97 1.29
C ASN A 302 9.22 -6.09 1.36
N ASP A 303 9.86 -6.42 0.23
CA ASP A 303 11.33 -6.48 0.14
C ASP A 303 11.97 -5.13 0.53
N THR A 304 11.36 -4.04 0.09
CA THR A 304 11.80 -2.68 0.44
C THR A 304 11.67 -2.38 1.93
N ILE A 305 10.60 -2.84 2.59
CA ILE A 305 10.41 -2.69 4.04
C ILE A 305 11.48 -3.49 4.80
N GLU A 306 11.74 -4.73 4.40
CA GLU A 306 12.74 -5.59 5.04
C GLU A 306 14.16 -5.02 4.89
N ILE A 307 14.54 -4.56 3.69
CA ILE A 307 15.84 -3.91 3.48
C ILE A 307 15.95 -2.64 4.34
N GLY A 308 14.87 -1.85 4.42
CA GLY A 308 14.82 -0.67 5.28
C GLY A 308 15.02 -1.00 6.76
N LYS A 309 14.48 -2.14 7.22
CA LYS A 309 14.68 -2.64 8.58
C LYS A 309 16.15 -3.03 8.82
N GLU A 310 16.76 -3.78 7.91
CA GLU A 310 18.16 -4.23 8.03
C GLU A 310 19.15 -3.07 8.09
N ILE A 311 18.95 -2.03 7.27
CA ILE A 311 19.82 -0.85 7.29
C ILE A 311 19.73 -0.12 8.61
N ARG A 312 18.54 -0.04 9.20
CA ARG A 312 18.35 0.59 10.51
C ARG A 312 19.02 -0.21 11.61
N GLU A 313 18.82 -1.51 11.64
CA GLU A 313 19.45 -2.40 12.63
C GLU A 313 20.98 -2.35 12.54
N ASN A 314 21.53 -2.35 11.33
CA ASN A 314 22.97 -2.22 11.10
C ASN A 314 23.50 -0.83 11.52
N SER A 315 22.74 0.24 11.29
CA SER A 315 23.13 1.60 11.69
C SER A 315 23.10 1.78 13.21
N GLU A 316 22.13 1.17 13.90
CA GLU A 316 22.00 1.20 15.36
C GLU A 316 23.12 0.38 16.03
N GLN A 317 23.51 -0.77 15.44
CA GLN A 317 24.66 -1.57 15.89
C GLN A 317 26.03 -0.93 15.59
N SER A 318 26.10 0.00 14.63
CA SER A 318 27.32 0.73 14.26
C SER A 318 27.61 1.94 15.14
N THR A 319 26.79 2.20 16.17
CA THR A 319 27.10 3.22 17.19
C THR A 319 28.15 2.63 18.13
N PRO A 320 29.40 3.12 18.18
CA PRO A 320 30.40 2.56 19.07
C PRO A 320 29.97 2.75 20.52
N ALA A 321 30.06 1.66 21.28
CA ALA A 321 30.04 1.67 22.73
C ALA A 321 31.00 2.74 23.28
N GLU A 322 30.50 3.45 24.30
CA GLU A 322 31.22 4.23 25.30
C GLU A 322 32.63 4.71 24.93
N ILE A 323 32.73 6.02 24.68
CA ILE A 323 33.98 6.74 24.92
C ILE A 323 34.36 6.49 26.39
N PRO A 324 35.54 5.94 26.71
CA PRO A 324 35.97 5.80 28.09
C PRO A 324 36.08 7.22 28.68
N ILE A 325 35.28 7.47 29.71
CA ILE A 325 35.34 8.69 30.51
C ILE A 325 36.74 8.74 31.13
N ILE A 326 37.56 9.69 30.66
CA ILE A 326 38.83 10.01 31.29
C ILE A 326 38.51 10.70 32.62
N ASP A 327 38.97 10.04 33.67
CA ASP A 327 38.97 10.45 35.05
C ASP A 327 39.47 11.90 35.23
N ARG A 328 38.63 12.76 35.81
CA ARG A 328 39.06 14.03 36.41
C ARG A 328 38.37 14.20 37.75
N THR A 329 39.10 13.77 38.77
CA THR A 329 38.92 14.11 40.18
C THR A 329 38.98 15.63 40.39
N GLY A 330 38.06 16.16 41.21
CA GLY A 330 38.14 17.56 41.68
C GLY A 330 36.82 18.20 42.13
N ALA A 331 36.36 17.83 43.34
CA ALA A 331 35.52 18.56 44.31
C ALA A 331 34.72 19.82 43.89
N SER A 332 33.42 19.83 44.16
CA SER A 332 32.83 20.50 45.36
C SER A 332 31.29 20.47 45.34
N ASP A 333 30.74 20.39 46.56
CA ASP A 333 29.33 20.34 46.94
C ASP A 333 28.44 21.43 46.32
N GLN A 334 27.19 21.05 46.03
CA GLN A 334 26.03 21.68 46.65
C GLN A 334 24.77 20.82 46.51
N THR A 335 24.32 20.33 47.66
CA THR A 335 23.02 19.76 47.96
C THR A 335 21.92 20.83 47.92
N LEU A 336 20.75 20.51 47.39
CA LEU A 336 19.47 21.04 47.87
C LEU A 336 18.40 19.95 47.84
N ASP A 337 17.64 19.94 48.93
CA ASP A 337 16.86 18.86 49.50
C ASP A 337 15.54 18.50 48.80
N PHE A 338 15.13 17.28 49.14
CA PHE A 338 13.85 16.58 49.04
C PHE A 338 12.59 17.37 49.44
N ASP A 339 11.43 16.98 48.88
CA ASP A 339 10.27 16.63 49.71
C ASP A 339 9.43 15.49 49.07
N PRO A 340 9.20 14.36 49.78
CA PRO A 340 8.47 13.20 49.29
C PRO A 340 7.06 13.11 49.89
N SER A 341 6.04 13.05 49.04
CA SER A 341 4.72 12.54 49.44
C SER A 341 4.10 11.67 48.34
N VAL A 342 4.10 10.36 48.61
CA VAL A 342 3.44 9.23 47.90
C VAL A 342 2.23 8.82 48.80
N PRO A 343 1.27 7.91 48.47
CA PRO A 343 1.16 7.03 47.29
C PRO A 343 -0.27 6.69 46.78
N SER A 344 -0.31 5.78 45.78
CA SER A 344 -1.38 4.79 45.45
C SER A 344 -2.40 5.24 44.38
N ALA A 345 -2.76 4.49 43.34
CA ALA A 345 -2.75 3.04 43.13
C ALA A 345 -2.76 2.71 41.63
N PHE A 346 -1.93 1.77 41.17
CA PHE A 346 -2.26 0.87 40.07
C PHE A 346 -1.59 -0.46 40.36
N ASP A 347 -2.38 -1.41 40.88
CA ASP A 347 -2.01 -2.82 40.87
C ASP A 347 -2.02 -3.36 39.42
N PRO A 348 -1.19 -4.37 39.13
CA PRO A 348 -0.93 -4.84 37.78
C PRO A 348 -2.04 -5.78 37.30
N LEU A 349 -2.54 -5.56 36.08
CA LEU A 349 -3.34 -6.58 35.39
C LEU A 349 -2.41 -7.65 34.84
N ASP A 350 -2.40 -8.78 35.55
CA ASP A 350 -1.91 -10.08 35.12
C ASP A 350 -2.73 -10.56 33.90
N PHE A 351 -2.05 -10.74 32.77
CA PHE A 351 -2.56 -11.43 31.59
C PHE A 351 -1.75 -12.70 31.33
N SER A 352 -1.76 -13.62 32.28
CA SER A 352 -1.51 -15.03 32.01
C SER A 352 -2.68 -15.61 31.22
N LEU A 353 -2.57 -15.61 29.88
CA LEU A 353 -3.40 -16.46 29.03
C LEU A 353 -2.70 -17.81 28.79
N PRO A 354 -3.45 -18.93 28.73
CA PRO A 354 -2.89 -20.28 28.77
C PRO A 354 -1.98 -20.59 27.58
N GLU A 355 -0.97 -21.40 27.86
CA GLU A 355 -0.15 -22.08 26.87
C GLU A 355 -1.03 -22.97 25.99
N ASP A 356 -0.81 -22.86 24.67
CA ASP A 356 -1.01 -23.92 23.68
C ASP A 356 -2.43 -24.12 23.10
N ILE A 357 -2.78 -23.37 22.03
CA ILE A 357 -3.87 -23.76 21.10
C ILE A 357 -3.49 -23.60 19.60
N TRP A 358 -2.35 -23.00 19.24
CA TRP A 358 -1.92 -22.96 17.82
C TRP A 358 -0.41 -23.13 17.68
N GLY A 359 0.07 -24.32 18.06
CA GLY A 359 1.40 -24.80 17.72
C GLY A 359 1.53 -25.00 16.20
N ASP A 360 2.27 -24.08 15.56
CA ASP A 360 3.33 -24.46 14.63
C ASP A 360 4.35 -23.33 14.45
N SER A 361 5.61 -23.71 14.61
CA SER A 361 6.81 -22.90 14.82
C SER A 361 7.28 -22.14 13.57
N LEU A 362 6.65 -21.01 13.24
CA LEU A 362 7.18 -20.05 12.24
C LEU A 362 7.15 -18.57 12.67
N TRP A 363 6.60 -18.25 13.84
CA TRP A 363 6.36 -16.86 14.28
C TRP A 363 7.30 -16.33 15.37
N GLY A 364 8.31 -17.10 15.76
CA GLY A 364 9.33 -16.70 16.73
C GLY A 364 10.36 -15.67 16.25
N ALA A 365 10.26 -15.16 15.01
CA ALA A 365 11.22 -14.20 14.45
C ALA A 365 10.99 -12.73 14.92
N PHE A 366 9.98 -12.47 15.74
CA PHE A 366 9.57 -11.10 16.10
C PHE A 366 9.36 -10.87 17.61
N ASP A 367 9.76 -11.80 18.48
CA ASP A 367 9.63 -11.59 19.92
C ASP A 367 10.88 -10.88 20.47
N ILE A 368 10.74 -9.57 20.73
CA ILE A 368 11.71 -8.77 21.47
C ILE A 368 11.35 -8.91 22.95
N ARG A 369 11.88 -9.95 23.60
CA ARG A 369 12.14 -9.89 25.05
C ARG A 369 13.57 -9.42 25.27
N ILE A 370 13.70 -8.28 25.91
CA ILE A 370 14.94 -7.83 26.55
C ILE A 370 15.19 -8.81 27.72
N GLY A 371 16.25 -9.61 27.65
CA GLY A 371 16.80 -10.33 28.80
C GLY A 371 18.02 -9.59 29.37
N PRO A 372 18.73 -10.16 30.37
CA PRO A 372 18.30 -10.38 31.76
C PRO A 372 19.20 -9.61 32.77
N SER A 373 18.73 -9.42 34.00
CA SER A 373 19.61 -9.25 35.19
C SER A 373 18.85 -9.77 36.41
N MET A 374 19.18 -10.96 36.95
CA MET A 374 20.16 -11.15 38.03
C MET A 374 20.09 -10.07 39.12
N HIS A 375 19.11 -10.17 40.03
CA HIS A 375 19.28 -10.68 41.39
C HIS A 375 17.94 -10.78 42.12
#